data_AF-A0A6C0GB99-F1
#
_entry.id   AF-A0A6C0GB99-F1
#
_cell.length_a   1.000
_cell.length_b   1.000
_cell.length_c   1.000
_cell.angle_alpha   90.00
_cell.angle_beta   90.00
_cell.angle_gamma   90.00
#
_symmetry.space_group_name_H-M   'P 1'
#
loop_
_entity.id
_entity.type
_entity.pdbx_description
1 polymer ?
#
loop_
_entity_poly.entity_id
_entity_poly.type
_entity_poly.pdbx_seq_one_letter_code
_entity_poly.pdbx_strand_id
1 'polypeptide(L)'
;MKLNKEAIPVAMQAPGTIMRNLPGYGGMTVAFNQMPAGTDLGPLLQGLQNNSCQCPHWGYVLEEEIVMKYDDGTEETLMTGDVFYMQPGHMAVVKKDPKLIDFSPEKQLKEVLDHVAKKSTFWGRSTFRRQSFPVN
;
A
#
# COMPACT_ATOMS: atom_id res chain seq x y z
N MET A 1 -2.57 15.53 -17.02
CA MET A 1 -3.50 15.65 -15.89
C MET A 1 -2.69 16.00 -14.64
N LYS A 2 -3.20 16.84 -13.72
CA LYS A 2 -2.57 17.12 -12.43
C LYS A 2 -3.54 16.81 -11.29
N LEU A 3 -3.03 16.34 -10.17
CA LEU A 3 -3.83 15.97 -9.00
C LEU A 3 -3.09 16.42 -7.73
N ASN A 4 -3.83 17.01 -6.78
CA ASN A 4 -3.30 17.21 -5.43
C ASN A 4 -3.40 15.88 -4.66
N LYS A 5 -2.36 15.47 -3.93
CA LYS A 5 -2.36 14.21 -3.18
C LYS A 5 -3.55 14.06 -2.21
N GLU A 6 -4.05 15.17 -1.66
CA GLU A 6 -5.21 15.16 -0.76
C GLU A 6 -6.54 14.93 -1.49
N ALA A 7 -6.57 15.13 -2.81
CA ALA A 7 -7.71 14.82 -3.66
C ALA A 7 -7.76 13.33 -4.07
N ILE A 8 -6.73 12.53 -3.76
CA ILE A 8 -6.80 11.07 -3.95
C ILE A 8 -7.82 10.50 -2.93
N PRO A 9 -8.84 9.73 -3.36
CA PRO A 9 -9.81 9.14 -2.46
C PRO A 9 -9.15 8.26 -1.38
N VAL A 10 -9.69 8.29 -0.16
CA VAL A 10 -9.26 7.40 0.92
C VAL A 10 -9.78 6.00 0.63
N ALA A 11 -8.87 5.04 0.48
CA ALA A 11 -9.20 3.63 0.28
C ALA A 11 -9.28 2.87 1.61
N MET A 12 -8.42 3.23 2.56
CA MET A 12 -8.39 2.63 3.90
C MET A 12 -7.99 3.69 4.94
N GLN A 13 -8.68 3.67 6.08
CA GLN A 13 -8.39 4.53 7.22
C GLN A 13 -8.52 3.74 8.52
N ALA A 14 -7.52 3.91 9.39
CA ALA A 14 -7.49 3.39 10.76
C ALA A 14 -6.76 4.42 11.65
N PRO A 15 -6.74 4.28 12.99
CA PRO A 15 -6.02 5.22 13.85
C PRO A 15 -4.55 5.37 13.42
N GLY A 16 -4.17 6.57 12.97
CA GLY A 16 -2.82 6.89 12.46
C GLY A 16 -2.55 6.49 11.00
N THR A 17 -3.33 5.56 10.43
CA THR A 17 -3.14 5.06 9.05
C THR A 17 -4.10 5.73 8.08
N ILE A 18 -3.55 6.26 6.99
CA ILE A 18 -4.31 6.78 5.84
C ILE A 18 -3.69 6.20 4.57
N MET A 19 -4.44 5.38 3.85
CA MET A 19 -4.05 4.91 2.52
C MET A 19 -5.05 5.44 1.51
N ARG A 20 -4.53 6.21 0.54
CA ARG A 20 -5.31 6.76 -0.57
C ARG A 20 -4.87 6.08 -1.85
N ASN A 21 -5.82 5.80 -2.75
CA ASN A 21 -5.48 5.34 -4.10
C ASN A 21 -6.47 5.84 -5.15
N LEU A 22 -5.99 6.00 -6.38
CA LEU A 22 -6.80 6.41 -7.53
C LEU A 22 -6.28 5.73 -8.80
N PRO A 23 -7.02 4.75 -9.37
CA PRO A 23 -6.70 4.19 -10.68
C PRO A 23 -7.02 5.18 -11.82
N GLY A 24 -6.69 4.83 -13.05
CA GLY A 24 -6.99 5.58 -14.27
C GLY A 24 -5.89 6.52 -14.73
N TYR A 25 -4.67 6.41 -14.18
CA TYR A 25 -3.53 7.27 -14.54
C TYR A 25 -2.66 6.61 -15.62
N GLY A 26 -3.30 6.21 -16.71
CA GLY A 26 -2.62 5.57 -17.85
C GLY A 26 -2.24 4.11 -17.58
N GLY A 27 -3.10 3.35 -16.89
CA GLY A 27 -2.83 1.96 -16.49
C GLY A 27 -2.11 1.84 -15.15
N MET A 28 -1.89 2.96 -14.47
CA MET A 28 -1.29 3.05 -13.15
C MET A 28 -2.30 3.57 -12.12
N THR A 29 -2.24 3.02 -10.92
CA THR A 29 -2.86 3.58 -9.73
C THR A 29 -1.86 4.50 -9.05
N VAL A 30 -2.29 5.71 -8.74
CA VAL A 30 -1.53 6.65 -7.89
C VAL A 30 -1.99 6.47 -6.45
N ALA A 31 -1.05 6.34 -5.53
CA ALA A 31 -1.32 6.20 -4.11
C ALA A 31 -0.55 7.20 -3.27
N PHE A 32 -1.15 7.57 -2.14
CA PHE A 32 -0.48 8.29 -1.05
C PHE A 32 -0.76 7.56 0.24
N ASN A 33 0.30 7.12 0.91
CA ASN A 33 0.22 6.29 2.08
C ASN A 33 0.91 6.97 3.26
N GLN A 34 0.21 7.00 4.38
CA GLN A 34 0.70 7.38 5.69
C GLN A 34 0.39 6.24 6.66
N MET A 35 1.40 5.76 7.37
CA MET A 35 1.27 4.65 8.31
C MET A 35 1.98 5.03 9.62
N PRO A 36 1.46 4.68 10.80
CA PRO A 36 2.18 4.86 12.06
C PRO A 36 3.21 3.74 12.25
N ALA A 37 4.26 4.03 13.02
CA ALA A 37 5.25 3.09 13.48
C ALA A 37 4.57 1.89 14.16
N GLY A 38 5.07 0.68 13.85
CA GLY A 38 4.49 -0.57 14.34
C GLY A 38 3.29 -1.07 13.52
N THR A 39 2.93 -0.40 12.41
CA THR A 39 1.94 -0.96 11.48
C THR A 39 2.44 -2.28 10.90
N ASP A 40 1.68 -3.35 11.14
CA ASP A 40 1.91 -4.67 10.57
C ASP A 40 0.88 -4.96 9.47
N LEU A 41 1.35 -4.97 8.22
CA LEU A 41 0.54 -5.33 7.05
C LEU A 41 0.59 -6.82 6.73
N GLY A 42 1.48 -7.59 7.36
CA GLY A 42 1.67 -9.02 7.13
C GLY A 42 0.36 -9.82 7.23
N PRO A 43 -0.49 -9.63 8.25
CA PRO A 43 -1.78 -10.32 8.37
C PRO A 43 -2.72 -10.13 7.17
N LEU A 44 -2.67 -8.96 6.51
CA LEU A 44 -3.50 -8.67 5.34
C LEU A 44 -3.02 -9.39 4.07
N LEU A 45 -1.72 -9.67 3.99
CA LEU A 45 -1.08 -10.34 2.85
C LEU A 45 -1.11 -11.86 2.98
N GLN A 46 -1.43 -12.41 4.16
CA GLN A 46 -1.51 -13.85 4.38
C GLN A 46 -2.42 -14.55 3.37
N GLY A 47 -1.91 -15.59 2.72
CA GLY A 47 -2.60 -16.36 1.68
C GLY A 47 -2.37 -15.87 0.25
N LEU A 48 -1.68 -14.74 0.05
CA LEU A 48 -0.99 -14.47 -1.22
C LEU A 48 0.22 -15.39 -1.36
N GLN A 49 0.79 -15.45 -2.56
CA GLN A 49 2.08 -16.10 -2.78
C GLN A 49 3.12 -15.53 -1.80
N ASN A 50 3.76 -16.44 -1.04
CA ASN A 50 4.72 -16.15 0.03
C ASN A 50 4.20 -15.23 1.16
N ASN A 51 2.90 -14.95 1.23
CA ASN A 51 2.30 -13.93 2.10
C ASN A 51 2.85 -12.52 1.84
N SER A 52 3.24 -12.24 0.60
CA SER A 52 3.88 -10.99 0.18
C SER A 52 3.05 -10.28 -0.89
N CYS A 53 3.25 -8.97 -1.03
CA CYS A 53 2.65 -8.19 -2.12
C CYS A 53 3.33 -8.56 -3.44
N GLN A 54 2.54 -8.97 -4.43
CA GLN A 54 3.02 -9.36 -5.76
C GLN A 54 2.85 -8.23 -6.80
N CYS A 55 2.33 -7.07 -6.38
CA CYS A 55 2.24 -5.90 -7.24
C CYS A 55 3.55 -5.13 -7.19
N PRO A 56 4.21 -4.79 -8.31
CA PRO A 56 5.37 -3.90 -8.25
C PRO A 56 4.95 -2.46 -7.94
N HIS A 57 5.77 -1.74 -7.17
CA HIS A 57 5.54 -0.33 -6.83
C HIS A 57 6.75 0.52 -7.23
N TRP A 58 6.50 1.70 -7.78
CA TRP A 58 7.50 2.76 -7.96
C TRP A 58 7.09 3.97 -7.15
N GLY A 59 8.03 4.70 -6.55
CA GLY A 59 7.59 5.82 -5.75
C GLY A 59 8.71 6.68 -5.18
N TYR A 60 8.30 7.52 -4.24
CA TYR A 60 9.14 8.46 -3.55
C TYR A 60 8.78 8.55 -2.07
N VAL A 61 9.78 8.54 -1.20
CA VAL A 61 9.59 8.69 0.25
C VAL A 61 9.61 10.17 0.62
N LEU A 62 8.50 10.65 1.16
CA LEU A 62 8.31 12.05 1.54
C LEU A 62 8.82 12.34 2.95
N GLU A 63 8.58 11.44 3.90
CA GLU A 63 8.91 11.61 5.31
C GLU A 63 9.25 10.26 5.95
N GLU A 64 10.18 10.31 6.92
CA GLU A 64 10.71 9.19 7.71
C GLU A 64 11.28 8.04 6.87
N GLU A 65 11.17 6.80 7.36
CA GLU A 65 11.77 5.60 6.75
C GLU A 65 10.85 4.38 6.83
N ILE A 66 10.99 3.49 5.84
CA ILE A 66 10.26 2.22 5.77
C ILE A 66 11.22 1.10 5.35
N VAL A 67 11.11 -0.06 6.02
CA VAL A 67 11.94 -1.22 5.69
C VAL A 67 11.15 -2.14 4.79
N MET A 68 11.71 -2.47 3.64
CA MET A 68 11.17 -3.44 2.70
C MET A 68 11.91 -4.76 2.88
N LYS A 69 11.15 -5.84 3.04
CA LYS A 69 11.66 -7.21 3.04
C LYS A 69 11.17 -7.92 1.79
N TYR A 70 12.07 -8.59 1.10
CA TYR A 70 11.76 -9.31 -0.14
C TYR A 70 11.82 -10.82 0.06
N ASP A 71 11.10 -11.57 -0.78
CA ASP A 71 11.00 -13.03 -0.72
C ASP A 71 12.35 -13.74 -0.99
N ASP A 72 13.29 -13.07 -1.64
CA ASP A 72 14.65 -13.57 -1.87
C ASP A 72 15.57 -13.42 -0.63
N GLY A 73 15.05 -12.86 0.46
CA GLY A 73 15.75 -12.62 1.70
C GLY A 73 16.51 -11.29 1.75
N THR A 74 16.46 -10.49 0.68
CA THR A 74 17.02 -9.13 0.71
C THR A 74 16.14 -8.20 1.55
N GLU A 75 16.78 -7.24 2.20
CA GLU A 75 16.10 -6.17 2.93
C GLU A 75 16.69 -4.83 2.50
N GLU A 76 15.82 -3.83 2.35
CA GLU A 76 16.20 -2.47 1.97
C GLU A 76 15.49 -1.48 2.89
N THR A 77 16.19 -0.43 3.31
CA THR A 77 15.58 0.68 4.05
C THR A 77 15.45 1.86 3.12
N LEU A 78 14.21 2.27 2.85
CA LEU A 78 13.91 3.45 2.06
C LEU A 78 13.74 4.64 3.02
N MET A 79 14.42 5.74 2.73
CA MET A 79 14.47 6.94 3.56
C MET A 79 13.94 8.15 2.80
N THR A 80 13.60 9.19 3.54
CA THR A 80 13.19 10.49 2.98
C THR A 80 14.14 10.95 1.88
N GLY A 81 13.59 11.24 0.69
CA GLY A 81 14.38 11.62 -0.48
C GLY A 81 14.56 10.52 -1.50
N ASP A 82 14.35 9.26 -1.13
CA ASP A 82 14.59 8.13 -2.02
C ASP A 82 13.49 8.00 -3.08
N VAL A 83 13.91 7.76 -4.32
CA VAL A 83 13.08 7.20 -5.38
C VAL A 83 13.29 5.70 -5.37
N PHE A 84 12.21 4.92 -5.35
CA PHE A 84 12.30 3.48 -5.17
C PHE A 84 11.58 2.69 -6.27
N TYR A 85 11.99 1.43 -6.39
CA TYR A 85 11.28 0.36 -7.07
C TYR A 85 11.20 -0.85 -6.14
N MET A 86 9.98 -1.21 -5.73
CA MET A 86 9.71 -2.43 -4.97
C MET A 86 9.29 -3.51 -5.96
N GLN A 87 10.16 -4.50 -6.17
CA GLN A 87 9.87 -5.65 -7.02
C GLN A 87 8.77 -6.55 -6.41
N PRO A 88 8.05 -7.35 -7.21
CA PRO A 88 7.07 -8.32 -6.69
C PRO A 88 7.68 -9.26 -5.64
N GLY A 89 6.88 -9.64 -4.64
CA GLY A 89 7.34 -10.45 -3.52
C GLY A 89 8.00 -9.62 -2.43
N HIS A 90 7.30 -8.58 -1.95
CA HIS A 90 7.77 -7.75 -0.84
C HIS A 90 6.75 -7.58 0.27
N MET A 91 7.25 -7.18 1.43
CA MET A 91 6.50 -6.80 2.61
C MET A 91 7.10 -5.55 3.24
N ALA A 92 6.25 -4.58 3.58
CA ALA A 92 6.66 -3.38 4.28
C ALA A 92 6.65 -3.60 5.80
N VAL A 93 7.71 -3.13 6.46
CA VAL A 93 7.84 -3.07 7.92
C VAL A 93 7.98 -1.60 8.32
N VAL A 94 6.96 -1.10 9.01
CA VAL A 94 6.84 0.32 9.33
C VAL A 94 7.48 0.61 10.69
N LYS A 95 8.66 1.25 10.67
CA LYS A 95 9.41 1.57 11.90
C LYS A 95 9.29 3.03 12.34
N LYS A 96 9.12 3.98 11.41
CA LYS A 96 9.01 5.42 11.71
C LYS A 96 8.00 6.06 10.78
N ASP A 97 6.86 6.49 11.32
CA ASP A 97 5.65 7.06 10.67
C ASP A 97 5.81 7.54 9.20
N PRO A 98 5.95 6.64 8.20
CA PRO A 98 6.41 7.07 6.90
C PRO A 98 5.26 7.67 6.10
N LYS A 99 5.63 8.60 5.22
CA LYS A 99 4.76 9.09 4.15
C LYS A 99 5.40 8.82 2.81
N LEU A 100 4.68 8.17 1.92
CA LEU A 100 5.16 7.88 0.56
C LEU A 100 4.08 8.13 -0.48
N ILE A 101 4.53 8.48 -1.68
CA ILE A 101 3.72 8.42 -2.90
C ILE A 101 4.24 7.25 -3.71
N ASP A 102 3.35 6.39 -4.15
CA ASP A 102 3.69 5.28 -5.03
C ASP A 102 2.72 5.14 -6.20
N PHE A 103 3.21 4.45 -7.22
CA PHE A 103 2.57 4.17 -8.48
C PHE A 103 2.65 2.67 -8.71
N SER A 104 1.50 2.06 -8.99
CA SER A 104 1.40 0.61 -9.15
C SER A 104 0.57 0.27 -10.39
N PRO A 105 0.86 -0.81 -11.13
CA PRO A 105 0.02 -1.22 -12.24
C PRO A 105 -1.38 -1.59 -11.75
N GLU A 106 -2.41 -1.03 -12.38
CA GLU A 106 -3.80 -1.10 -11.87
C GLU A 106 -4.28 -2.53 -11.68
N LYS A 107 -4.00 -3.40 -12.65
CA LYS A 107 -4.47 -4.79 -12.64
C LYS A 107 -3.88 -5.56 -11.46
N GLN A 108 -2.56 -5.52 -11.30
CA GLN A 108 -1.84 -6.21 -10.24
C GLN A 108 -2.21 -5.65 -8.86
N LEU A 109 -2.34 -4.32 -8.75
CA LEU A 109 -2.75 -3.71 -7.48
C LEU A 109 -4.18 -4.13 -7.12
N LYS A 110 -5.09 -4.18 -8.10
CA LYS A 110 -6.47 -4.62 -7.88
C LYS A 110 -6.52 -6.05 -7.34
N GLU A 111 -5.71 -6.97 -7.86
CA GLU A 111 -5.65 -8.35 -7.37
C GLU A 111 -5.24 -8.43 -5.89
N VAL A 112 -4.24 -7.64 -5.49
CA VAL A 112 -3.79 -7.54 -4.08
C VAL A 112 -4.89 -6.89 -3.22
N LEU A 113 -5.49 -5.79 -3.67
CA LEU A 113 -6.55 -5.11 -2.92
C LEU A 113 -7.80 -5.98 -2.76
N ASP A 114 -8.20 -6.74 -3.78
CA ASP A 114 -9.32 -7.68 -3.71
C ASP A 114 -9.05 -8.77 -2.65
N HIS A 115 -7.82 -9.27 -2.56
CA HIS A 115 -7.40 -10.23 -1.53
C HIS A 115 -7.45 -9.61 -0.13
N VAL A 116 -6.81 -8.45 0.05
CA VAL A 116 -6.81 -7.71 1.32
C VAL A 116 -8.23 -7.44 1.75
N ALA A 117 -9.10 -6.99 0.85
CA ALA A 117 -10.50 -6.72 1.13
C ALA A 117 -11.22 -7.99 1.65
N LYS A 118 -11.04 -9.14 1.00
CA LYS A 118 -11.61 -10.42 1.47
C LYS A 118 -11.15 -10.76 2.89
N LYS A 119 -9.87 -10.56 3.20
CA LYS A 119 -9.30 -10.77 4.54
C LYS A 119 -9.81 -9.77 5.58
N SER A 120 -9.90 -8.50 5.23
CA SER A 120 -10.45 -7.45 6.10
C SER A 120 -11.93 -7.66 6.41
N THR A 121 -12.72 -8.25 5.50
CA THR A 121 -14.12 -8.61 5.78
C THR A 121 -14.22 -9.81 6.72
N PHE A 122 -13.28 -10.74 6.66
CA PHE A 122 -13.18 -11.85 7.61
C PHE A 122 -12.80 -11.36 9.02
N TRP A 123 -11.94 -10.34 9.12
CA TRP A 123 -11.60 -9.65 10.38
C TRP A 123 -12.64 -8.58 10.81
N GLY A 124 -13.46 -8.10 9.88
CA GLY A 124 -14.26 -6.88 9.96
C GLY A 124 -15.61 -7.00 10.65
N ARG A 125 -15.72 -7.78 11.73
CA ARG A 125 -16.82 -7.62 12.68
C ARG A 125 -16.55 -6.56 13.76
N SER A 126 -15.38 -5.90 13.77
CA SER A 126 -15.08 -4.91 14.81
C SER A 126 -14.48 -3.56 14.41
N THR A 127 -13.86 -3.33 13.23
CA THR A 127 -13.10 -2.05 13.07
C THR A 127 -13.03 -1.36 11.71
N PHE A 128 -13.52 -1.91 10.59
CA PHE A 128 -13.31 -1.26 9.27
C PHE A 128 -14.63 -0.87 8.58
N ARG A 129 -14.87 0.44 8.40
CA ARG A 129 -15.87 0.96 7.46
C ARG A 129 -15.30 0.93 6.05
N ARG A 130 -15.73 -0.04 5.24
CA ARG A 130 -15.53 -0.04 3.79
C ARG A 130 -16.30 1.12 3.17
N GLN A 131 -15.69 1.85 2.24
CA GLN A 131 -16.44 2.62 1.24
C GLN A 131 -16.47 1.80 -0.05
N SER A 132 -17.67 1.61 -0.59
CA SER A 132 -17.93 0.85 -1.81
C SER A 132 -17.36 1.58 -3.03
N PHE A 133 -16.59 0.87 -3.84
CA PHE A 133 -16.19 1.33 -5.17
C PHE A 133 -17.42 1.24 -6.12
N PRO A 134 -17.72 2.27 -6.91
CA PRO A 134 -18.66 2.12 -8.02
C PRO A 134 -18.03 1.23 -9.08
N VAL A 135 -18.76 0.19 -9.46
CA VAL A 135 -18.49 -0.60 -10.67
C VAL A 135 -19.02 0.24 -11.83
N ASN A 136 -18.13 0.70 -12.71
CA ASN A 136 -18.52 1.11 -14.06
C ASN A 136 -18.31 -0.06 -15.02
#